data_AF-A0A0B7HB96-F1
#
_entry.id   AF-A0A0B7HB96-F1
#
_cell.length_a   1.000
_cell.length_b   1.000
_cell.length_c   1.000
_cell.angle_alpha   90.00
_cell.angle_beta   90.00
_cell.angle_gamma   90.00
#
_symmetry.space_group_name_H-M   'P 1'
#
loop_
_entity.id
_entity.type
_entity.pdbx_description
1 polymer ?
#
loop_
_entity_poly.entity_id
_entity_poly.type
_entity_poly.pdbx_seq_one_letter_code
_entity_poly.pdbx_strand_id
1 'polypeptide(L)' 'MKEQYIKELENLDEKVLEKLVALSKSKKAKDYLTNPLLWVTVKKFFSI' A
#
# COMPACT_ATOMS: atom_id res chain seq x y z
N MET A 1 16.30 -0.89 4.60
CA MET A 1 14.95 -1.50 4.41
C MET A 1 13.92 -0.44 4.05
N LYS A 2 13.50 0.43 4.98
CA LYS A 2 12.47 1.45 4.70
C LYS A 2 12.84 2.43 3.57
N GLU A 3 14.10 2.88 3.53
CA GLU A 3 14.60 3.81 2.51
C GLU A 3 14.57 3.25 1.08
N GLN A 4 14.72 1.94 0.92
CA GLN A 4 14.64 1.30 -0.39
C GLN A 4 13.22 1.40 -0.97
N TYR A 5 12.20 1.12 -0.15
CA TYR A 5 10.80 1.27 -0.54
C TYR A 5 10.43 2.72 -0.83
N ILE A 6 11.01 3.69 -0.11
CA ILE A 6 10.78 5.11 -0.36
C ILE A 6 11.34 5.50 -1.74
N LYS A 7 12.56 5.08 -2.08
CA LYS A 7 13.15 5.34 -3.41
C LYS A 7 12.35 4.70 -4.55
N GLU A 8 11.78 3.52 -4.35
CA GLU A 8 10.91 2.90 -5.34
C GLU A 8 9.58 3.65 -5.49
N LEU A 9 9.01 4.15 -4.39
CA LEU A 9 7.81 4.99 -4.40
C LEU A 9 8.05 6.35 -5.09
N GLU A 10 9.23 6.95 -4.93
CA GLU A 10 9.60 8.22 -5.59
C GLU A 10 9.58 8.14 -7.12
N ASN A 11 9.73 6.94 -7.71
CA ASN A 11 9.65 6.73 -9.15
C ASN A 11 8.22 6.53 -9.68
N LEU A 12 7.21 6.51 -8.80
CA LEU A 12 5.81 6.36 -9.21
C LEU A 12 5.23 7.67 -9.74
N ASP A 13 4.22 7.55 -10.59
CA ASP A 13 3.44 8.69 -11.07
C ASP A 13 2.81 9.47 -9.90
N GLU A 14 2.76 10.79 -10.02
CA GLU A 14 2.24 11.69 -8.99
C GLU A 14 0.82 11.31 -8.55
N LYS A 15 -0.06 10.92 -9.48
CA LYS A 15 -1.44 10.50 -9.15
C LYS A 15 -1.49 9.18 -8.39
N VAL A 16 -0.50 8.31 -8.61
CA VAL A 16 -0.36 7.06 -7.86
C VAL A 16 0.09 7.37 -6.44
N LEU A 17 1.07 8.27 -6.27
CA LEU A 17 1.54 8.73 -4.97
C LEU A 17 0.40 9.38 -4.16
N GLU A 18 -0.40 10.26 -4.75
CA GLU A 18 -1.55 10.86 -4.09
C GLU A 18 -2.53 9.81 -3.55
N LYS A 19 -2.86 8.80 -4.36
CA LYS A 19 -3.74 7.70 -3.96
C LYS A 19 -3.14 6.86 -2.84
N LEU A 20 -1.84 6.57 -2.90
CA LEU A 20 -1.13 5.83 -1.84
C LEU A 20 -1.10 6.63 -0.53
N VAL A 21 -0.89 7.95 -0.59
CA VAL A 21 -0.98 8.83 0.59
C VAL A 21 -2.39 8.81 1.16
N ALA A 22 -3.43 8.91 0.32
CA ALA A 22 -4.82 8.83 0.77
C ALA A 22 -5.14 7.47 1.42
N LEU A 23 -4.68 6.36 0.82
CA LEU A 23 -4.78 5.02 1.39
C LEU A 23 -4.06 4.93 2.74
N SER A 24 -2.87 5.52 2.89
CA SER A 24 -2.12 5.52 4.15
C SER A 24 -2.85 6.23 5.30
N LYS A 25 -3.72 7.19 4.98
CA LYS A 25 -4.54 7.91 5.97
C LYS A 25 -5.80 7.13 6.37
N SER A 26 -6.22 6.15 5.57
CA SER A 26 -7.37 5.30 5.88
C SER A 26 -7.03 4.24 6.92
N LYS A 27 -7.69 4.29 8.07
CA LYS A 27 -7.56 3.25 9.13
C LYS A 27 -7.92 1.87 8.58
N LYS A 28 -9.01 1.78 7.81
CA LYS A 28 -9.43 0.53 7.15
C LYS A 28 -8.33 -0.01 6.24
N ALA A 29 -7.76 0.82 5.37
CA ALA A 29 -6.71 0.36 4.45
C ALA A 29 -5.46 -0.12 5.21
N LYS A 30 -5.06 0.57 6.28
CA LYS A 30 -3.98 0.11 7.17
C LYS A 30 -4.30 -1.27 7.75
N ASP A 31 -5.51 -1.47 8.26
CA ASP A 31 -5.92 -2.76 8.84
C ASP A 31 -5.87 -3.89 7.81
N TYR A 32 -6.24 -3.64 6.53
CA TYR A 32 -6.12 -4.63 5.46
C TYR A 32 -4.67 -4.97 5.08
N LEU A 33 -3.75 -4.01 5.22
CA LEU A 33 -2.33 -4.20 4.90
C LEU A 33 -1.53 -4.80 6.06
N THR A 34 -1.96 -4.60 7.31
CA THR A 34 -1.24 -5.07 8.51
C THR A 34 -1.83 -6.33 9.13
N ASN A 35 -3.12 -6.62 8.92
CA ASN A 35 -3.75 -7.83 9.41
C ASN A 35 -3.48 -9.01 8.45
N PRO A 36 -2.81 -10.09 8.89
CA PRO A 36 -2.46 -11.22 8.01
C PRO A 36 -3.66 -11.90 7.35
N LEU A 37 -4.81 -11.96 8.02
CA LEU A 37 -6.02 -12.59 7.48
C LEU A 37 -6.66 -11.73 6.40
N LEU A 38 -6.69 -10.41 6.60
CA LEU A 38 -7.23 -9.47 5.61
C LEU A 38 -6.27 -9.30 4.43
N TRP A 39 -4.97 -9.40 4.66
CA TRP A 39 -3.96 -9.33 3.62
C TRP A 39 -4.11 -10.47 2.60
N VAL A 40 -4.54 -11.67 3.01
CA VAL A 40 -4.85 -12.77 2.07
C VAL A 40 -5.93 -12.35 1.05
N THR A 41 -6.92 -11.57 1.48
CA THR A 41 -7.96 -11.04 0.59
C THR A 41 -7.38 -10.01 -0.39
N VAL A 42 -6.50 -9.13 0.09
CA VAL A 42 -5.83 -8.14 -0.76
C VAL A 42 -4.92 -8.81 -1.79
N LYS A 43 -4.15 -9.81 -1.35
CA LYS A 43 -3.33 -10.68 -2.21
C LYS A 43 -4.14 -11.32 -3.33
N LYS A 44 -5.25 -11.98 -2.98
CA LYS A 44 -6.16 -12.58 -3.98
C LYS A 44 -6.72 -11.54 -4.96
N PHE A 45 -7.06 -10.35 -4.49
CA PHE A 45 -7.57 -9.28 -5.35
C PHE A 45 -6.53 -8.80 -6.36
N PHE A 46 -5.29 -8.58 -5.92
CA PHE A 46 -4.20 -8.12 -6.78
C PHE A 46 -3.43 -9.25 -7.48
N SER A 47 -3.78 -10.51 -7.21
CA SER A 47 -3.09 -11.71 -7.73
C SER A 47 -1.59 -11.75 -7.41
N ILE A 48 -1.22 -11.34 -6.20
CA ILE A 48 0.15 -11.29 -5.64
C ILE A 48 0.25 -12.03 -4.32
#